data_AF-A0AAD8YH84-F1
#
_entry.id   AF-A0AAD8YH84-F1
#
_cell.length_a   1.000
_cell.length_b   1.000
_cell.length_c   1.000
_cell.angle_alpha   90.00
_cell.angle_beta   90.00
_cell.angle_gamma   90.00
#
_symmetry.space_group_name_H-M   'P 1'
#
loop_
_entity.id
_entity.type
_entity.pdbx_description
1 polymer ?
#
loop_
_entity_poly.entity_id
_entity_poly.type
_entity_poly.pdbx_seq_one_letter_code
_entity_poly.pdbx_strand_id
1 'polypeptide(L)'
;EYTKCGICITKFSSYRDNKNPEIRKHLPVLSSSQRCDHWFCHGCILREQLRVAEENIGRIPKWIKCMHCREKTSFNPAEPKYHRLLIDLLARAQKYAAAQVKNEEQESCVDMQLNLGSSSNAMFMKRECDAVDDDEGDREMKRPKLLLAPSPQLVQVKEEPVECDDQYDPPPLVDSASPMSEITQSAANSTSNLDVDVGTRHKGTALLHQQSSKTA
;
A
#
# COMPACT_ATOMS: atom_id res chain seq x y z
N GLU A 1 -5.08 -5.30 -16.14
CA GLU A 1 -3.95 -5.57 -15.22
C GLU A 1 -3.67 -4.47 -14.18
N TYR A 2 -4.56 -3.49 -14.00
CA TYR A 2 -4.33 -2.27 -13.20
C TYR A 2 -4.46 -2.41 -11.66
N THR A 3 -4.52 -3.64 -11.13
CA THR A 3 -4.70 -3.91 -9.69
C THR A 3 -3.42 -4.38 -8.99
N LYS A 4 -2.28 -4.20 -9.65
CA LYS A 4 -0.96 -4.61 -9.19
C LYS A 4 -0.04 -3.40 -9.03
N CYS A 5 0.91 -3.51 -8.13
CA CYS A 5 1.98 -2.52 -7.98
C CYS A 5 2.90 -2.52 -9.21
N GLY A 6 3.18 -1.36 -9.78
CA GLY A 6 4.09 -1.22 -10.94
C GLY A 6 5.56 -1.58 -10.66
N ILE A 7 5.92 -1.85 -9.40
CA ILE A 7 7.29 -2.23 -8.99
C ILE A 7 7.36 -3.69 -8.62
N CYS A 8 6.60 -4.12 -7.60
CA CYS A 8 6.69 -5.49 -7.10
C CYS A 8 5.71 -6.47 -7.77
N ILE A 9 4.83 -5.98 -8.65
CA ILE A 9 3.81 -6.75 -9.38
C ILE A 9 2.79 -7.47 -8.46
N THR A 10 2.93 -7.33 -7.14
CA THR A 10 1.98 -7.86 -6.14
C THR A 10 0.64 -7.15 -6.25
N LYS A 11 -0.45 -7.91 -6.04
CA LYS A 11 -1.81 -7.37 -5.97
C LYS A 11 -1.95 -6.43 -4.77
N PHE A 12 -2.73 -5.37 -4.96
CA PHE A 12 -3.05 -4.46 -3.87
C PHE A 12 -4.00 -5.07 -2.85
N SER A 13 -3.83 -4.65 -1.60
CA SER A 13 -4.79 -4.91 -0.53
C SER A 13 -6.00 -3.97 -0.63
N SER A 14 -7.16 -4.49 -0.25
CA SER A 14 -8.44 -3.79 -0.14
C SER A 14 -8.77 -3.36 1.31
N TYR A 15 -7.95 -3.74 2.29
CA TYR A 15 -8.25 -3.53 3.71
C TYR A 15 -7.53 -2.30 4.28
N ARG A 16 -8.17 -1.13 4.17
CA ARG A 16 -7.61 0.16 4.60
C ARG A 16 -7.38 0.26 6.11
N ASP A 17 -8.37 -0.16 6.90
CA ASP A 17 -8.40 0.06 8.35
C ASP A 17 -7.71 -1.06 9.14
N ASN A 18 -7.00 -1.95 8.44
CA ASN A 18 -6.25 -3.04 9.05
C ASN A 18 -5.04 -2.48 9.81
N LYS A 19 -4.89 -2.85 11.08
CA LYS A 19 -3.77 -2.42 11.93
C LYS A 19 -2.47 -3.19 11.64
N ASN A 20 -2.54 -4.32 10.95
CA ASN A 20 -1.37 -5.13 10.63
C ASN A 20 -0.48 -4.43 9.58
N PRO A 21 0.79 -4.09 9.93
CA PRO A 21 1.68 -3.40 9.01
C PRO A 21 1.97 -4.19 7.74
N GLU A 22 2.01 -5.53 7.79
CA GLU A 22 2.27 -6.36 6.61
C GLU A 22 1.16 -6.22 5.56
N ILE A 23 -0.09 -6.13 6.00
CA ILE A 23 -1.23 -5.92 5.09
C ILE A 23 -1.23 -4.48 4.58
N ARG A 24 -0.91 -3.50 5.45
CA ARG A 24 -0.87 -2.08 5.07
C ARG A 24 0.23 -1.77 4.04
N LYS A 25 1.35 -2.49 4.05
CA LYS A 25 2.42 -2.37 3.03
C LYS A 25 1.89 -2.66 1.62
N HIS A 26 0.80 -3.39 1.47
CA HIS A 26 0.20 -3.70 0.17
C HIS A 26 -0.93 -2.74 -0.24
N LEU A 27 -1.22 -1.70 0.53
CA LEU A 27 -2.23 -0.70 0.14
C LEU A 27 -1.71 0.20 -1.00
N PRO A 28 -2.57 0.56 -1.98
CA PRO A 28 -2.19 1.44 -3.07
C PRO A 28 -2.12 2.89 -2.59
N VAL A 29 -0.94 3.50 -2.74
CA VAL A 29 -0.67 4.90 -2.40
C VAL A 29 -0.65 5.72 -3.68
N LEU A 30 -1.46 6.78 -3.69
CA LEU A 30 -1.59 7.74 -4.77
C LEU A 30 -0.51 8.81 -4.65
N SER A 31 -0.01 9.28 -5.79
CA SER A 31 0.85 10.45 -5.81
C SER A 31 0.12 11.69 -5.27
N SER A 32 0.84 12.52 -4.54
CA SER A 32 0.39 13.85 -4.11
C SER A 32 0.53 14.90 -5.21
N SER A 33 1.31 14.62 -6.25
CA SER A 33 1.49 15.54 -7.37
C SER A 33 0.34 15.42 -8.36
N GLN A 34 -0.22 16.56 -8.79
CA GLN A 34 -1.30 16.62 -9.79
C GLN A 34 -0.87 16.17 -11.18
N ARG A 35 0.45 16.15 -11.45
CA ARG A 35 1.04 15.75 -12.74
C ARG A 35 1.42 14.27 -12.79
N CYS A 36 1.05 13.50 -11.77
CA CYS A 36 1.40 12.09 -11.65
C CYS A 36 0.18 11.29 -11.20
N ASP A 37 -0.33 10.46 -12.09
CA ASP A 37 -1.42 9.52 -11.85
C ASP A 37 -0.93 8.14 -11.41
N HIS A 38 0.38 7.90 -11.35
CA HIS A 38 0.95 6.63 -10.90
C HIS A 38 0.68 6.35 -9.41
N TRP A 39 0.43 5.08 -9.10
CA TRP A 39 0.29 4.56 -7.74
C TRP A 39 1.14 3.33 -7.51
N PHE A 40 1.62 3.16 -6.28
CA PHE A 40 2.46 2.02 -5.87
C PHE A 40 2.00 1.49 -4.52
N CYS A 41 2.44 0.29 -4.15
CA CYS A 41 2.13 -0.19 -2.79
C CYS A 41 2.97 0.58 -1.77
N HIS A 42 2.41 0.78 -0.58
CA HIS A 42 3.10 1.53 0.48
C HIS A 42 4.48 0.93 0.83
N GLY A 43 4.62 -0.39 0.80
CA GLY A 43 5.89 -1.07 1.04
C GLY A 43 6.97 -0.75 0.01
N CYS A 44 6.62 -0.59 -1.27
CA CYS A 44 7.57 -0.16 -2.29
C CYS A 44 8.01 1.29 -2.10
N ILE A 45 7.11 2.17 -1.64
CA ILE A 45 7.44 3.56 -1.33
C ILE A 45 8.41 3.63 -0.14
N LEU A 46 8.18 2.86 0.93
CA LEU A 46 9.09 2.79 2.07
C LEU A 46 10.47 2.24 1.68
N ARG A 47 10.50 1.20 0.84
CA ARG A 47 11.76 0.64 0.32
C ARG A 47 12.55 1.68 -0.49
N GLU A 48 11.86 2.44 -1.34
CA GLU A 48 12.50 3.51 -2.10
C GLU A 48 12.98 4.64 -1.18
N GLN A 49 12.27 4.94 -0.09
CA GLN A 49 12.71 5.92 0.91
C GLN A 49 14.06 5.53 1.51
N LEU A 50 14.18 4.27 1.92
CA LEU A 50 15.41 3.73 2.51
C LEU A 50 16.54 3.75 1.49
N ARG A 51 16.28 3.31 0.25
CA ARG A 51 17.26 3.35 -0.85
C ARG A 51 17.78 4.77 -1.09
N VAL A 52 16.90 5.77 -1.10
CA VAL A 52 17.31 7.17 -1.26
C VAL A 52 18.03 7.69 0.00
N ALA A 53 17.65 7.25 1.19
CA ALA A 53 18.34 7.65 2.43
C ALA A 53 19.79 7.12 2.45
N GLU A 54 20.02 5.89 1.99
CA GLU A 54 21.36 5.31 1.84
C GLU A 54 22.25 6.16 0.92
N GLU A 55 21.70 6.64 -0.19
CA GLU A 55 22.39 7.57 -1.12
C GLU A 55 22.64 8.96 -0.51
N ASN A 56 21.87 9.36 0.50
CA ASN A 56 21.93 10.68 1.13
C ASN A 56 22.54 10.64 2.54
N ILE A 57 23.52 9.76 2.78
CA ILE A 57 24.28 9.69 4.04
C ILE A 57 23.32 9.43 5.23
N GLY A 58 22.34 8.55 5.03
CA GLY A 58 21.32 8.20 6.02
C GLY A 58 20.21 9.25 6.21
N ARG A 59 20.25 10.40 5.52
CA ARG A 59 19.18 11.40 5.63
C ARG A 59 17.91 10.90 4.93
N ILE A 60 16.86 10.68 5.71
CA ILE A 60 15.57 10.21 5.22
C ILE A 60 14.83 11.37 4.53
N PRO A 61 14.55 11.29 3.22
CA PRO A 61 13.81 12.34 2.53
C PRO A 61 12.33 12.34 2.97
N LYS A 62 11.78 13.54 3.18
CA LYS A 62 10.34 13.73 3.40
C LYS A 62 9.52 13.37 2.15
N TRP A 63 10.08 13.65 0.97
CA TRP A 63 9.41 13.49 -0.31
C TRP A 63 10.23 12.61 -1.25
N ILE A 64 9.55 11.67 -1.92
CA ILE A 64 10.14 10.75 -2.89
C ILE A 64 9.61 11.09 -4.28
N LYS A 65 10.50 11.04 -5.27
CA LYS A 65 10.14 11.20 -6.69
C LYS A 65 9.33 10.00 -7.17
N CYS A 66 8.47 10.18 -8.16
CA CYS A 66 7.76 9.04 -8.74
C CYS A 66 8.74 8.06 -9.38
N MET A 67 8.58 6.76 -9.12
CA MET A 67 9.44 5.72 -9.69
C MET A 67 9.23 5.50 -11.20
N HIS A 68 8.11 5.99 -11.77
CA HIS A 68 7.84 5.97 -13.21
C HIS A 68 8.14 7.31 -13.89
N CYS A 69 7.36 8.36 -13.61
CA CYS A 69 7.51 9.64 -14.33
C CYS A 69 8.55 10.61 -13.73
N ARG A 70 9.21 10.25 -12.62
CA ARG A 70 10.23 11.06 -11.94
C ARG A 70 9.76 12.43 -11.43
N GLU A 71 8.45 12.69 -11.43
CA GLU A 71 7.86 13.91 -10.89
C GLU A 71 8.29 14.12 -9.44
N LYS A 72 8.69 15.35 -9.11
CA LYS A 72 9.18 15.70 -7.78
C LYS A 72 8.00 15.71 -6.81
N THR A 73 8.26 15.46 -5.52
CA THR A 73 7.23 15.52 -4.47
C THR A 73 6.01 14.60 -4.72
N SER A 74 6.24 13.43 -5.32
CA SER A 74 5.13 12.51 -5.63
C SER A 74 4.64 11.78 -4.39
N PHE A 75 5.53 11.31 -3.52
CA PHE A 75 5.14 10.48 -2.37
C PHE A 75 5.70 11.03 -1.06
N ASN A 76 4.85 11.12 -0.04
CA ASN A 76 5.23 11.41 1.35
C ASN A 76 4.96 10.15 2.20
N PRO A 77 5.99 9.37 2.57
CA PRO A 77 5.81 8.12 3.31
C PRO A 77 5.31 8.30 4.75
N ALA A 78 5.53 9.46 5.36
CA ALA A 78 5.02 9.75 6.70
C ALA A 78 3.50 9.94 6.72
N GLU A 79 2.96 10.50 5.62
CA GLU A 79 1.52 10.77 5.45
C GLU A 79 1.04 10.24 4.09
N PRO A 80 0.97 8.91 3.91
CA PRO A 80 0.62 8.31 2.64
C PRO A 80 -0.85 8.57 2.28
N LYS A 81 -1.10 9.08 1.08
CA LYS A 81 -2.46 9.24 0.54
C LYS A 81 -2.90 7.97 -0.16
N TYR A 82 -3.77 7.19 0.48
CA TYR A 82 -4.27 5.94 -0.12
C TYR A 82 -5.34 6.19 -1.19
N HIS A 83 -5.30 5.41 -2.28
CA HIS A 83 -6.28 5.51 -3.37
C HIS A 83 -7.63 4.87 -2.98
N ARG A 84 -8.50 5.64 -2.31
CA ARG A 84 -9.79 5.15 -1.76
C ARG A 84 -10.66 4.41 -2.79
N LEU A 85 -10.89 5.00 -3.95
CA LEU A 85 -11.74 4.38 -4.98
C LEU A 85 -11.23 3.00 -5.45
N LEU A 86 -9.91 2.86 -5.64
CA LEU A 86 -9.31 1.59 -6.04
C LEU A 86 -9.47 0.53 -4.94
N ILE A 87 -9.28 0.93 -3.68
CA ILE A 87 -9.49 0.05 -2.52
C ILE A 87 -10.94 -0.46 -2.47
N ASP A 88 -11.91 0.43 -2.65
CA ASP A 88 -13.35 0.07 -2.63
C ASP A 88 -13.73 -0.84 -3.81
N LEU A 89 -13.17 -0.60 -4.99
CA LEU A 89 -13.35 -1.47 -6.16
C LEU A 89 -12.78 -2.87 -5.91
N LEU A 90 -11.59 -2.97 -5.32
CA LEU A 90 -10.97 -4.26 -4.97
C LEU A 90 -11.79 -5.01 -3.93
N ALA A 91 -12.30 -4.33 -2.90
CA ALA A 91 -13.15 -4.93 -1.88
C ALA A 91 -14.44 -5.52 -2.49
N ARG A 92 -15.09 -4.79 -3.41
CA ARG A 92 -16.28 -5.29 -4.11
C ARG A 92 -15.97 -6.48 -5.00
N ALA A 93 -14.91 -6.41 -5.79
CA ALA A 93 -14.49 -7.53 -6.65
C ALA A 93 -14.23 -8.81 -5.84
N GLN A 94 -13.61 -8.69 -4.66
CA GLN A 94 -13.40 -9.83 -3.77
C GLN A 94 -14.72 -10.42 -3.23
N LYS A 95 -15.68 -9.58 -2.85
CA LYS A 95 -17.00 -10.04 -2.41
C LYS A 95 -17.73 -10.83 -3.51
N TYR A 96 -17.71 -10.35 -4.75
CA TYR A 96 -18.32 -11.06 -5.87
C TYR A 96 -17.61 -12.38 -6.19
N ALA A 97 -16.28 -12.41 -6.14
CA ALA A 97 -15.53 -13.64 -6.33
C ALA A 97 -15.88 -14.69 -5.25
N ALA A 98 -15.98 -14.27 -3.98
CA ALA A 98 -16.37 -15.16 -2.88
C ALA A 98 -17.82 -15.66 -2.98
N ALA A 99 -18.74 -14.86 -3.54
CA ALA A 99 -20.13 -15.27 -3.75
C ALA A 99 -20.28 -16.31 -4.87
N GLN A 100 -19.51 -16.21 -5.96
CA GLN A 100 -19.58 -17.16 -7.06
C GLN A 100 -19.14 -18.57 -6.63
N VAL A 101 -18.11 -18.69 -5.80
CA VAL A 101 -17.64 -19.98 -5.27
C VAL A 101 -18.74 -20.70 -4.48
N LYS A 102 -19.54 -19.96 -3.70
CA LYS A 102 -20.63 -20.55 -2.90
C LYS A 102 -21.78 -21.09 -3.74
N ASN A 103 -22.07 -20.46 -4.88
CA ASN A 103 -23.14 -20.91 -5.76
C ASN A 103 -22.77 -22.22 -6.48
N GLU A 104 -21.52 -22.37 -6.92
CA GLU A 104 -21.04 -23.60 -7.56
C GLU A 104 -21.06 -24.80 -6.58
N GLU A 105 -20.72 -24.59 -5.31
CA GLU A 105 -20.81 -25.62 -4.28
C GLU A 105 -22.26 -26.10 -4.07
N GLN A 106 -23.22 -25.18 -4.11
CA GLN A 106 -24.63 -25.48 -3.91
C GLN A 106 -25.28 -26.18 -5.12
N GLU A 107 -24.86 -25.83 -6.34
CA GLU A 107 -25.30 -26.49 -7.58
C GLU A 107 -24.72 -27.91 -7.72
N SER A 108 -23.51 -28.17 -7.22
CA SER A 108 -22.91 -29.51 -7.28
C SER A 108 -23.60 -30.58 -6.40
N CYS A 109 -24.40 -30.15 -5.42
CA CYS A 109 -25.13 -31.07 -4.52
C CYS A 109 -26.48 -31.53 -5.10
N VAL A 110 -27.03 -30.81 -6.09
CA VAL A 110 -28.36 -31.12 -6.65
C VAL A 110 -28.29 -32.21 -7.74
N ASP A 111 -27.14 -32.38 -8.39
CA ASP A 111 -26.95 -33.38 -9.45
C ASP A 111 -26.66 -34.81 -8.95
N MET A 112 -26.34 -35.00 -7.66
CA MET A 112 -26.22 -36.36 -7.10
C MET A 112 -27.57 -37.02 -6.77
N GLN A 113 -28.70 -36.31 -6.86
CA GLN A 113 -30.04 -36.89 -6.59
C GLN A 113 -30.80 -37.39 -7.83
N LEU A 114 -30.29 -37.17 -9.05
CA LEU A 114 -30.98 -37.58 -10.29
C LEU A 114 -30.54 -38.94 -10.85
N ASN A 115 -29.63 -39.68 -10.18
CA ASN A 115 -29.14 -40.98 -10.70
C ASN A 115 -29.38 -42.19 -9.77
N LEU A 116 -30.33 -42.08 -8.83
CA LEU A 116 -30.93 -43.23 -8.15
C LEU A 116 -32.44 -43.20 -8.40
N GLY A 117 -32.82 -43.51 -9.64
CA GLY A 117 -34.20 -43.83 -9.95
C GLY A 117 -34.63 -45.05 -9.15
N SER A 118 -35.58 -44.89 -8.24
CA SER A 118 -36.88 -45.55 -8.35
C SER A 118 -37.73 -45.38 -7.09
N SER A 119 -38.99 -45.07 -7.36
CA SER A 119 -40.18 -45.42 -6.58
C SER A 119 -40.75 -44.38 -5.62
N SER A 120 -41.72 -43.66 -6.18
CA SER A 120 -43.06 -43.46 -5.63
C SER A 120 -43.29 -42.32 -4.63
N ASN A 121 -44.24 -41.48 -5.03
CA ASN A 121 -45.05 -40.52 -4.28
C ASN A 121 -44.41 -39.18 -3.90
N ALA A 122 -44.60 -38.24 -4.83
CA ALA A 122 -44.59 -36.81 -4.56
C ALA A 122 -45.65 -36.44 -3.50
N MET A 123 -45.19 -36.15 -2.28
CA MET A 123 -45.89 -35.25 -1.37
C MET A 123 -45.15 -33.93 -1.34
N PHE A 124 -45.85 -32.92 -1.83
CA PHE A 124 -45.47 -31.52 -1.87
C PHE A 124 -45.34 -30.99 -0.44
N MET A 125 -44.17 -31.15 0.18
CA MET A 125 -43.86 -30.54 1.47
C MET A 125 -43.46 -29.08 1.24
N LYS A 126 -44.47 -28.22 1.36
CA LYS A 126 -44.34 -26.77 1.57
C LYS A 126 -43.53 -26.58 2.86
N ARG A 127 -42.21 -26.45 2.74
CA ARG A 127 -41.33 -26.24 3.89
C ARG A 127 -41.42 -24.76 4.25
N GLU A 128 -42.26 -24.46 5.23
CA GLU A 128 -42.17 -23.26 6.04
C GLU A 128 -40.73 -23.13 6.54
N CYS A 129 -40.12 -22.00 6.21
CA CYS A 129 -38.84 -21.60 6.76
C CYS A 129 -39.10 -21.07 8.16
N ASP A 130 -39.27 -21.98 9.11
CA ASP A 130 -39.23 -21.63 10.52
C ASP A 130 -37.83 -21.12 10.85
N ALA A 131 -37.80 -19.88 11.34
CA ALA A 131 -36.63 -19.26 11.93
C ALA A 131 -36.16 -20.13 13.10
N VAL A 132 -35.05 -20.82 12.91
CA VAL A 132 -34.28 -21.38 14.01
C VAL A 132 -33.42 -20.27 14.58
N ASP A 133 -33.75 -19.83 15.79
CA ASP A 133 -32.83 -19.13 16.67
C ASP A 133 -31.62 -20.05 16.88
N ASP A 134 -30.49 -19.70 16.24
CA ASP A 134 -29.20 -20.36 16.46
C ASP A 134 -28.73 -20.07 17.89
N ASP A 135 -29.11 -20.97 18.78
CA ASP A 135 -28.56 -21.22 20.11
C ASP A 135 -27.03 -21.27 20.05
N GLU A 136 -26.39 -20.52 20.95
CA GLU A 136 -24.96 -20.27 21.06
C GLU A 136 -24.21 -21.54 21.51
N GLY A 137 -24.12 -22.51 20.62
CA GLY A 137 -23.42 -23.78 20.83
C GLY A 137 -21.91 -23.59 20.72
N ASP A 138 -21.28 -23.43 21.87
CA ASP A 138 -19.83 -23.45 22.16
C ASP A 138 -19.11 -24.61 21.44
N ARG A 139 -18.74 -24.41 20.17
CA ARG A 139 -17.90 -25.35 19.42
C ARG A 139 -16.45 -25.00 19.66
N GLU A 140 -15.92 -25.61 20.70
CA GLU A 140 -14.49 -25.70 21.00
C GLU A 140 -13.75 -26.30 19.78
N MET A 141 -13.29 -25.42 18.88
CA MET A 141 -12.43 -25.82 17.76
C MET A 141 -11.10 -26.29 18.33
N LYS A 142 -10.88 -27.61 18.32
CA LYS A 142 -9.59 -28.25 18.62
C LYS A 142 -8.50 -27.65 17.74
N ARG A 143 -7.77 -26.70 18.33
CA ARG A 143 -6.60 -26.02 17.76
C ARG A 143 -5.55 -27.07 17.39
N PRO A 144 -5.07 -27.13 16.14
CA PRO A 144 -3.94 -27.97 15.78
C PRO A 144 -2.73 -27.59 16.63
N LYS A 145 -2.18 -28.57 17.38
CA LYS A 145 -0.90 -28.43 18.08
C LYS A 145 0.20 -28.24 17.04
N LEU A 146 0.46 -26.99 16.67
CA LEU A 146 1.68 -26.61 15.96
C LEU A 146 2.83 -26.81 16.94
N LEU A 147 3.71 -27.75 16.60
CA LEU A 147 4.97 -27.98 17.29
C LEU A 147 5.76 -26.67 17.28
N LEU A 148 5.87 -26.08 18.47
CA LEU A 148 6.65 -24.87 18.73
C LEU A 148 8.12 -25.21 18.44
N ALA A 149 8.67 -24.61 17.38
CA ALA A 149 10.12 -24.58 17.21
C ALA A 149 10.74 -23.79 18.39
N PRO A 150 11.89 -24.20 18.92
CA PRO A 150 12.54 -23.53 20.04
C PRO A 150 12.86 -22.07 19.68
N SER A 151 12.31 -21.16 20.48
CA SER A 151 12.56 -19.72 20.36
C SER A 151 14.05 -19.42 20.49
N PRO A 152 14.63 -18.59 19.61
CA PRO A 152 15.99 -18.09 19.79
C PRO A 152 16.08 -17.28 21.09
N GLN A 153 17.11 -17.55 21.89
CA GLN A 153 17.36 -16.86 23.14
C GLN A 153 17.60 -15.38 22.85
N LEU A 154 16.69 -14.53 23.33
CA LEU A 154 16.86 -13.08 23.34
C LEU A 154 18.06 -12.75 24.21
N VAL A 155 19.14 -12.28 23.57
CA VAL A 155 20.27 -11.63 24.22
C VAL A 155 19.72 -10.39 24.92
N GLN A 156 19.77 -10.37 26.25
CA GLN A 156 19.44 -9.20 27.05
C GLN A 156 20.50 -8.13 26.78
N VAL A 157 20.18 -7.17 25.93
CA VAL A 157 20.95 -5.93 25.83
C VAL A 157 20.62 -5.12 27.07
N LYS A 158 21.61 -5.01 27.97
CA LYS A 158 21.57 -4.18 29.15
C LYS A 158 21.55 -2.72 28.70
N GLU A 159 20.37 -2.12 28.64
CA GLU A 159 20.22 -0.68 28.41
C GLU A 159 20.62 0.06 29.69
N GLU A 160 21.77 0.73 29.64
CA GLU A 160 22.16 1.69 30.68
C GLU A 160 21.35 2.98 30.48
N PRO A 161 20.85 3.62 31.54
CA PRO A 161 20.06 4.84 31.42
C PRO A 161 20.94 5.98 30.91
N VAL A 162 20.59 6.53 29.74
CA VAL A 162 21.18 7.79 29.27
C VAL A 162 20.40 8.92 29.94
N GLU A 163 21.02 9.58 30.91
CA GLU A 163 20.54 10.86 31.45
C GLU A 163 20.70 11.92 30.36
N CYS A 164 19.58 12.32 29.76
CA CYS A 164 19.53 13.47 28.85
C CYS A 164 19.16 14.71 29.67
N ASP A 165 20.18 15.42 30.17
CA ASP A 165 20.05 16.75 30.76
C ASP A 165 19.88 17.80 29.65
N ASP A 166 18.70 17.84 29.03
CA ASP A 166 18.32 18.90 28.08
C ASP A 166 17.65 20.05 28.82
N GLN A 167 18.48 20.90 29.44
CA GLN A 167 18.10 22.22 29.92
C GLN A 167 17.79 23.13 28.72
N TYR A 168 16.54 23.08 28.25
CA TYR A 168 16.05 23.91 27.16
C TYR A 168 15.77 25.32 27.66
N ASP A 169 16.70 26.25 27.43
CA ASP A 169 16.42 27.69 27.54
C ASP A 169 15.59 28.12 26.32
N PRO A 170 14.31 28.54 26.48
CA PRO A 170 13.51 29.02 25.38
C PRO A 170 14.09 30.35 24.86
N PRO A 171 14.18 30.54 23.52
CA PRO A 171 14.64 31.80 22.97
C PRO A 171 13.65 32.94 23.29
N PRO A 172 14.15 34.16 23.55
CA PRO A 172 13.30 35.31 23.85
C PRO A 172 12.40 35.65 22.64
N LEU A 173 11.10 35.78 22.93
CA LEU A 173 10.09 36.32 22.02
C LEU A 173 10.50 37.73 21.58
N VAL A 174 10.90 37.87 20.33
CA VAL A 174 11.06 39.17 19.68
C VAL A 174 9.74 39.56 19.01
N ASP A 175 9.00 40.44 19.68
CA ASP A 175 7.85 41.15 19.11
C ASP A 175 8.32 42.04 17.95
N SER A 176 8.24 41.52 16.74
CA SER A 176 8.41 42.32 15.52
C SER A 176 7.04 42.71 14.99
N ALA A 177 6.46 43.74 15.60
CA ALA A 177 5.42 44.53 14.97
C ALA A 177 6.06 45.31 13.80
N SER A 178 5.54 45.12 12.58
CA SER A 178 5.67 46.16 11.55
C SER A 178 4.48 46.20 10.60
N PRO A 179 4.13 47.42 10.14
CA PRO A 179 2.79 47.75 9.68
C PRO A 179 2.64 47.59 8.17
N MET A 180 1.37 47.53 7.78
CA MET A 180 0.90 47.59 6.40
C MET A 180 1.52 48.74 5.61
N SER A 181 1.93 48.44 4.38
CA SER A 181 2.05 49.44 3.31
C SER A 181 1.27 48.93 2.11
N GLU A 182 0.13 49.57 1.85
CA GLU A 182 -0.50 49.62 0.54
C GLU A 182 0.48 50.23 -0.46
N ILE A 183 0.73 49.54 -1.59
CA ILE A 183 1.28 50.18 -2.78
C ILE A 183 0.43 49.77 -3.99
N THR A 184 -0.22 50.81 -4.48
CA THR A 184 -0.84 51.10 -5.78
C THR A 184 -0.52 50.22 -6.98
N GLN A 185 -1.59 50.02 -7.75
CA GLN A 185 -1.64 49.61 -9.16
C GLN A 185 -0.70 50.44 -10.04
N SER A 186 -0.06 49.81 -11.03
CA SER A 186 0.17 50.41 -12.35
C SER A 186 0.55 49.40 -13.43
N ALA A 187 0.15 49.78 -14.63
CA ALA A 187 0.05 49.06 -15.89
C ALA A 187 1.35 48.50 -16.48
N ALA A 188 1.13 47.54 -17.39
CA ALA A 188 1.76 47.34 -18.69
C ALA A 188 3.28 47.44 -18.80
N ASN A 189 3.91 46.34 -19.21
CA ASN A 189 4.86 46.40 -20.32
C ASN A 189 4.95 45.07 -21.08
N SER A 190 4.81 45.22 -22.39
CA SER A 190 5.08 44.27 -23.45
C SER A 190 6.59 43.98 -23.57
N THR A 191 6.92 43.07 -24.51
CA THR A 191 8.26 42.66 -25.01
C THR A 191 8.92 41.53 -24.20
N SER A 192 9.58 40.54 -24.76
CA SER A 192 9.80 40.07 -26.14
C SER A 192 10.50 38.71 -26.08
N ASN A 193 10.27 37.89 -27.09
CA ASN A 193 11.10 36.77 -27.60
C ASN A 193 12.41 36.45 -26.87
N LEU A 194 12.55 35.19 -26.44
CA LEU A 194 13.82 34.47 -26.54
C LEU A 194 13.54 32.98 -26.82
N ASP A 195 13.64 32.62 -28.09
CA ASP A 195 14.02 31.30 -28.56
C ASP A 195 15.35 30.89 -27.90
N VAL A 196 15.34 29.78 -27.17
CA VAL A 196 16.57 29.10 -26.77
C VAL A 196 16.42 27.62 -27.10
N ASP A 197 16.87 27.32 -28.31
CA ASP A 197 17.21 25.99 -28.81
C ASP A 197 18.42 25.45 -28.01
N VAL A 198 18.21 24.40 -27.22
CA VAL A 198 19.30 23.64 -26.59
C VAL A 198 19.05 22.15 -26.80
N GLY A 199 19.66 21.63 -27.87
CA GLY A 199 20.81 20.77 -27.69
C GLY A 199 20.51 19.30 -27.36
N THR A 200 20.15 18.56 -28.39
CA THR A 200 20.24 17.09 -28.44
C THR A 200 21.70 16.65 -28.21
N ARG A 201 21.96 15.90 -27.13
CA ARG A 201 23.18 15.06 -27.02
C ARG A 201 22.81 13.64 -26.59
N HIS A 202 22.67 12.79 -27.60
CA HIS A 202 22.97 11.37 -27.50
C HIS A 202 24.48 11.17 -27.26
N LYS A 203 24.83 10.26 -26.34
CA LYS A 203 25.94 9.29 -26.45
C LYS A 203 26.13 8.58 -25.10
N GLY A 204 26.17 7.24 -25.12
CA GLY A 204 26.48 6.44 -23.95
C GLY A 204 26.15 4.96 -24.13
N THR A 205 26.63 4.38 -25.22
CA THR A 205 26.61 2.92 -25.47
C THR A 205 27.50 2.17 -24.48
N ALA A 206 27.04 0.95 -24.19
CA ALA A 206 27.56 -0.05 -23.26
C ALA A 206 29.05 -0.39 -23.34
N LEU A 207 29.61 -0.82 -22.21
CA LEU A 207 30.55 -1.94 -22.19
C LEU A 207 30.38 -2.74 -20.89
N LEU A 208 29.74 -3.90 -21.01
CA LEU A 208 29.50 -4.86 -19.94
C LEU A 208 30.68 -5.86 -19.98
N HIS A 209 31.54 -5.81 -18.97
CA HIS A 209 32.65 -6.74 -18.82
C HIS A 209 32.12 -8.03 -18.16
N GLN A 210 32.18 -9.14 -18.89
CA GLN A 210 31.74 -10.46 -18.44
C GLN A 210 32.95 -11.15 -17.78
N GLN A 211 32.88 -11.42 -16.48
CA GLN A 211 33.86 -12.24 -15.77
C GLN A 211 33.45 -13.71 -15.87
N SER A 212 34.32 -14.52 -16.48
CA SER A 212 34.27 -15.98 -16.40
C SER A 212 35.33 -16.44 -15.41
N SER A 213 34.90 -17.00 -14.28
CA SER A 213 35.77 -17.76 -13.38
C SER A 213 35.15 -19.13 -13.17
N LYS A 214 35.62 -20.08 -13.98
CA LYS A 214 35.55 -21.51 -13.71
C LYS A 214 36.65 -21.83 -12.68
N THR A 215 36.31 -22.52 -11.61
CA THR A 215 37.26 -23.34 -10.87
C THR A 215 36.65 -24.71 -10.63
N ALA A 216 37.50 -25.70 -10.87
CA ALA A 216 37.28 -27.14 -10.81
C ALA A 216 37.24 -27.67 -9.38
#